data_AF-A0AAV3FSK8-F1
#
_entry.id   AF-A0AAV3FSK8-F1
#
_cell.length_a   1.000
_cell.length_b   1.000
_cell.length_c   1.000
_cell.angle_alpha   90.00
_cell.angle_beta   90.00
_cell.angle_gamma   90.00
#
_symmetry.space_group_name_H-M   'P 1'
#
loop_
_entity.id
_entity.type
_entity.pdbx_description
1 polymer ?
#
loop_
_entity_poly.entity_id
_entity_poly.type
_entity_poly.pdbx_seq_one_letter_code
_entity_poly.pdbx_strand_id
1 'polypeptide(L)'
;MKKNKFSLSKFILMASITTILTGSVTNDFIGDSVYASPVKSARQSNTNKLKKAKKSKNYDSTTVVEATASSSKENKHIMHTLDSSMKTAWEDDSPGNGVGETLSYKFDSLTNIGRVLITNGDVSSKENYYNKNRIAKADLKYYNGDKLVLVQQVDFADNYTKKPYHVELDKKVDVDKVEIEVTAIHQGKNKDTLAISEVTFGNLEKDKFQNKFNQLREKWVTDQQAEEFIKYAEAYADKAIAMSAVSSRTEYYRMYESRKYNYKKEFVENLKKIYLDTGASHIASKKDIISAFENAARGFSIGRQEHGLFVTSVAEDNAHLYDDKGNLKAAAAIEEIKGVDPGKYKDGVYQYEYDAALAKNINQLGFIRTASGDTPGANSLNIPGCQTFAGKNIQNSESELIFPSIDVKGISSKKVLAEIDSKGYFEIVDPTIITPKGERKQVSGRFKIKKM
;
A
#
# COMPACT_ATOMS: atom_id res chain seq x y z
N MET A 1 29.07 20.89 -30.36
CA MET A 1 28.22 19.66 -30.35
C MET A 1 26.81 20.04 -29.89
N LYS A 2 25.75 19.45 -30.47
CA LYS A 2 24.36 19.72 -30.05
C LYS A 2 24.06 19.01 -28.72
N LYS A 3 23.51 19.72 -27.73
CA LYS A 3 23.04 19.15 -26.46
C LYS A 3 21.65 18.52 -26.67
N ASN A 4 21.58 17.20 -26.82
CA ASN A 4 20.30 16.49 -26.78
C ASN A 4 19.75 16.49 -25.35
N LYS A 5 18.89 17.46 -25.02
CA LYS A 5 18.02 17.39 -23.84
C LYS A 5 16.98 16.28 -24.06
N PHE A 6 17.32 15.04 -23.71
CA PHE A 6 16.30 14.01 -23.53
C PHE A 6 15.41 14.42 -22.35
N SER A 7 14.10 14.47 -22.55
CA SER A 7 13.17 15.03 -21.59
C SER A 7 12.78 14.00 -20.53
N LEU A 8 13.48 14.02 -19.40
CA LEU A 8 13.29 13.13 -18.25
C LEU A 8 11.83 13.13 -17.71
N SER A 9 11.10 14.22 -17.96
CA SER A 9 9.69 14.39 -17.63
C SER A 9 8.78 13.24 -18.13
N LYS A 10 9.09 12.57 -19.25
CA LYS A 10 8.23 11.50 -19.78
C LYS A 10 8.23 10.19 -18.97
N PHE A 11 9.18 9.99 -18.05
CA PHE A 11 9.14 8.85 -17.10
C PHE A 11 8.66 9.25 -15.70
N ILE A 12 8.95 10.48 -15.25
CA ILE A 12 8.61 10.92 -13.89
C ILE A 12 7.12 11.34 -13.78
N LEU A 13 6.50 11.87 -14.85
CA LEU A 13 5.18 12.50 -14.78
C LEU A 13 3.99 11.54 -14.58
N MET A 14 4.18 10.21 -14.57
CA MET A 14 3.11 9.28 -14.15
C MET A 14 2.96 9.15 -12.62
N ALA A 15 3.90 9.70 -11.83
CA ALA A 15 3.84 9.71 -10.36
C ALA A 15 3.38 11.05 -9.77
N SER A 16 2.66 11.89 -10.53
CA SER A 16 2.22 13.22 -10.08
C SER A 16 0.80 13.55 -10.53
N ILE A 17 -0.18 12.92 -9.88
CA ILE A 17 -1.61 13.24 -10.07
C ILE A 17 -1.89 14.64 -9.50
N THR A 18 -1.86 15.65 -10.37
CA THR A 18 -2.40 16.98 -10.08
C THR A 18 -3.73 17.11 -10.82
N THR A 19 -4.83 16.86 -10.12
CA THR A 19 -6.19 16.87 -10.70
C THR A 19 -6.64 18.29 -11.00
N ILE A 20 -6.33 18.79 -12.20
CA ILE A 20 -6.84 20.07 -12.71
C ILE A 20 -8.20 19.81 -13.38
N LEU A 21 -9.30 20.04 -12.65
CA LEU A 21 -10.61 20.18 -13.29
C LEU A 21 -10.60 21.48 -14.11
N THR A 22 -10.72 21.33 -15.43
CA THR A 22 -11.13 22.42 -16.34
C THR A 22 -12.39 21.97 -17.03
N GLY A 23 -13.53 22.55 -16.63
CA GLY A 23 -14.83 22.22 -17.19
C GLY A 23 -15.06 22.90 -18.54
N SER A 24 -15.83 22.24 -19.40
CA SER A 24 -16.58 22.89 -20.48
C SER A 24 -18.03 22.40 -20.37
N VAL A 25 -18.98 23.31 -20.47
CA VAL A 25 -20.37 23.10 -20.02
C VAL A 25 -21.31 22.94 -21.21
N THR A 26 -22.13 21.89 -21.19
CA THR A 26 -23.49 21.91 -21.76
C THR A 26 -24.42 21.01 -20.95
N ASN A 27 -25.57 21.59 -20.61
CA ASN A 27 -26.84 21.04 -20.12
C ASN A 27 -27.31 19.71 -20.79
N ASP A 28 -28.19 18.89 -20.22
CA ASP A 28 -28.96 18.92 -18.95
C ASP A 28 -29.12 17.48 -18.39
N PHE A 29 -29.14 17.33 -17.05
CA PHE A 29 -30.09 16.49 -16.27
C PHE A 29 -29.73 16.58 -14.77
N ILE A 30 -30.73 16.68 -13.89
CA ILE A 30 -30.52 16.93 -12.45
C ILE A 30 -30.44 15.61 -11.66
N GLY A 31 -29.42 15.48 -10.82
CA GLY A 31 -29.26 14.43 -9.81
C GLY A 31 -28.07 14.76 -8.91
N ASP A 32 -28.32 15.15 -7.66
CA ASP A 32 -27.32 15.80 -6.79
C ASP A 32 -26.30 14.82 -6.18
N SER A 33 -25.25 14.51 -6.93
CA SER A 33 -24.08 13.78 -6.42
C SER A 33 -23.09 14.71 -5.71
N VAL A 34 -23.13 14.77 -4.37
CA VAL A 34 -22.23 15.61 -3.57
C VAL A 34 -21.01 14.82 -3.07
N TYR A 35 -19.82 15.15 -3.57
CA TYR A 35 -18.55 14.52 -3.16
C TYR A 35 -18.05 15.02 -1.80
N ALA A 36 -17.76 14.10 -0.89
CA ALA A 36 -17.23 14.43 0.44
C ALA A 36 -15.75 14.88 0.41
N SER A 37 -15.43 15.95 1.13
CA SER A 37 -14.05 16.47 1.30
C SER A 37 -13.62 16.41 2.78
N PRO A 38 -12.42 15.90 3.12
CA PRO A 38 -12.02 15.69 4.51
C PRO A 38 -11.47 16.95 5.18
N VAL A 39 -12.12 17.41 6.25
CA VAL A 39 -11.66 18.54 7.09
C VAL A 39 -10.98 18.03 8.37
N LYS A 40 -9.87 18.68 8.75
CA LYS A 40 -9.06 18.34 9.95
C LYS A 40 -9.68 18.92 11.23
N SER A 41 -9.52 18.22 12.35
CA SER A 41 -9.70 18.77 13.71
C SER A 41 -8.50 18.39 14.61
N ALA A 42 -8.35 19.04 15.78
CA ALA A 42 -7.13 18.95 16.59
C ALA A 42 -7.34 19.20 18.10
N ARG A 43 -6.29 18.83 18.87
CA ARG A 43 -5.98 19.13 20.31
C ARG A 43 -6.49 18.18 21.41
N GLN A 44 -5.50 17.51 22.04
CA GLN A 44 -5.16 17.49 23.49
C GLN A 44 -6.27 17.08 24.51
N SER A 45 -6.14 15.91 25.17
CA SER A 45 -5.44 15.65 26.46
C SER A 45 -6.22 16.17 27.70
N ASN A 46 -6.45 15.47 28.83
CA ASN A 46 -5.82 14.31 29.51
C ASN A 46 -6.85 13.73 30.53
N THR A 47 -6.72 12.62 31.32
CA THR A 47 -5.66 11.62 31.65
C THR A 47 -6.30 10.34 32.26
N ASN A 48 -5.51 9.28 32.52
CA ASN A 48 -5.61 8.27 33.62
C ASN A 48 -7.02 7.78 34.11
N LYS A 49 -7.36 6.48 34.09
CA LYS A 49 -6.57 5.31 34.56
C LYS A 49 -6.91 4.02 33.79
N LEU A 50 -5.94 3.11 33.69
CA LEU A 50 -6.09 1.80 33.05
C LEU A 50 -7.02 0.86 33.82
N LYS A 51 -8.09 0.39 33.16
CA LYS A 51 -8.61 -0.98 33.33
C LYS A 51 -8.24 -1.76 32.07
N LYS A 52 -7.78 -3.01 32.21
CA LYS A 52 -7.51 -3.89 31.05
C LYS A 52 -8.83 -4.25 30.37
N ALA A 53 -9.24 -3.47 29.38
CA ALA A 53 -10.31 -3.86 28.47
C ALA A 53 -9.92 -5.16 27.76
N LYS A 54 -10.87 -6.07 27.54
CA LYS A 54 -10.76 -7.01 26.42
C LYS A 54 -10.57 -6.13 25.18
N LYS A 55 -9.48 -6.32 24.42
CA LYS A 55 -9.29 -5.61 23.14
C LYS A 55 -10.56 -5.78 22.32
N SER A 56 -11.23 -4.67 21.99
CA SER A 56 -12.01 -4.65 20.76
C SER A 56 -11.04 -5.05 19.65
N LYS A 57 -11.45 -6.00 18.81
CA LYS A 57 -10.82 -6.12 17.51
C LYS A 57 -11.31 -4.90 16.73
N ASN A 58 -10.47 -3.88 16.69
CA ASN A 58 -10.61 -2.83 15.70
C ASN A 58 -10.25 -3.50 14.36
N TYR A 59 -11.12 -3.37 13.37
CA TYR A 59 -10.98 -3.97 12.06
C TYR A 59 -10.79 -2.86 11.04
N ASP A 60 -9.99 -3.10 10.00
CA ASP A 60 -9.86 -2.10 8.93
C ASP A 60 -11.12 -2.10 8.05
N SER A 61 -11.65 -0.90 7.81
CA SER A 61 -12.79 -0.68 6.92
C SER A 61 -12.37 -0.55 5.46
N THR A 62 -13.35 -0.74 4.57
CA THR A 62 -13.29 -0.48 3.14
C THR A 62 -13.88 0.89 2.87
N THR A 63 -13.22 1.70 2.04
CA THR A 63 -13.69 3.02 1.64
C THR A 63 -14.90 2.91 0.72
N VAL A 64 -16.03 3.47 1.14
CA VAL A 64 -17.23 3.68 0.29
C VAL A 64 -17.01 4.95 -0.53
N VAL A 65 -17.24 4.90 -1.85
CA VAL A 65 -17.11 6.05 -2.75
C VAL A 65 -18.44 6.61 -3.26
N GLU A 66 -19.50 5.80 -3.20
CA GLU A 66 -20.84 6.17 -3.64
C GLU A 66 -21.84 5.42 -2.74
N ALA A 67 -22.85 6.14 -2.24
CA ALA A 67 -23.89 5.60 -1.38
C ALA A 67 -25.23 6.22 -1.76
N THR A 68 -26.25 5.38 -1.91
CA THR A 68 -27.62 5.79 -2.30
C THR A 68 -28.65 5.04 -1.47
N ALA A 69 -29.73 5.70 -1.08
CA ALA A 69 -30.91 5.07 -0.48
C ALA A 69 -32.14 5.25 -1.38
N SER A 70 -33.11 4.35 -1.29
CA SER A 70 -34.42 4.47 -1.98
C SER A 70 -35.18 5.74 -1.60
N SER A 71 -35.05 6.18 -0.35
CA SER A 71 -35.55 7.47 0.14
C SER A 71 -34.58 8.07 1.16
N SER A 72 -34.76 9.35 1.52
CA SER A 72 -34.08 10.00 2.64
C SER A 72 -34.85 11.26 3.03
N LYS A 73 -35.16 11.43 4.31
CA LYS A 73 -35.72 12.70 4.81
C LYS A 73 -34.72 13.86 4.63
N GLU A 74 -35.25 15.07 4.54
CA GLU A 74 -34.43 16.29 4.47
C GLU A 74 -33.47 16.36 5.66
N ASN A 75 -32.17 16.57 5.41
CA ASN A 75 -31.10 16.55 6.41
C ASN A 75 -30.95 15.18 7.13
N LYS A 76 -31.37 14.07 6.51
CA LYS A 76 -31.30 12.68 7.02
C LYS A 76 -30.77 11.68 6.00
N HIS A 77 -29.81 12.14 5.20
CA HIS A 77 -29.25 11.42 4.06
C HIS A 77 -28.41 10.20 4.46
N ILE A 78 -28.28 9.23 3.55
CA ILE A 78 -27.49 7.99 3.74
C ILE A 78 -26.04 8.22 4.21
N MET A 79 -25.43 9.38 3.92
CA MET A 79 -24.10 9.72 4.42
C MET A 79 -23.98 9.71 5.96
N HIS A 80 -25.09 9.86 6.69
CA HIS A 80 -25.10 9.68 8.13
C HIS A 80 -24.80 8.24 8.59
N THR A 81 -24.98 7.23 7.75
CA THR A 81 -24.54 5.86 8.08
C THR A 81 -23.04 5.65 7.86
N LEU A 82 -22.29 6.68 7.48
CA LEU A 82 -20.86 6.63 7.15
C LEU A 82 -20.04 7.68 7.91
N ASP A 83 -20.68 8.54 8.73
CA ASP A 83 -20.04 9.66 9.41
C ASP A 83 -19.35 9.28 10.74
N SER A 84 -19.46 8.02 11.18
CA SER A 84 -18.88 7.49 12.42
C SER A 84 -19.37 8.20 13.70
N SER A 85 -20.51 8.90 13.63
CA SER A 85 -21.16 9.54 14.76
C SER A 85 -22.43 8.79 15.20
N MET A 86 -22.32 8.16 16.38
CA MET A 86 -23.43 7.57 17.16
C MET A 86 -24.44 8.62 17.71
N LYS A 87 -24.58 9.77 17.05
CA LYS A 87 -25.58 10.84 17.27
C LYS A 87 -26.43 11.11 16.02
N THR A 88 -26.01 10.59 14.87
CA THR A 88 -26.60 10.79 13.55
C THR A 88 -27.27 9.50 13.07
N ALA A 89 -28.13 9.61 12.06
CA ALA A 89 -28.82 8.50 11.43
C ALA A 89 -29.35 8.92 10.05
N TRP A 90 -29.37 7.97 9.12
CA TRP A 90 -30.29 8.02 7.99
C TRP A 90 -31.72 7.74 8.47
N GLU A 91 -32.69 8.40 7.86
CA GLU A 91 -34.12 8.20 8.09
C GLU A 91 -34.83 8.18 6.73
N ASP A 92 -35.69 7.18 6.51
CA ASP A 92 -36.48 7.03 5.28
C ASP A 92 -37.54 8.14 5.13
N ASP A 93 -38.05 8.35 3.92
CA ASP A 93 -39.18 9.25 3.62
C ASP A 93 -40.27 8.56 2.78
N SER A 94 -40.14 7.25 2.56
CA SER A 94 -41.12 6.45 1.82
C SER A 94 -42.43 6.26 2.60
N PRO A 95 -43.60 6.30 1.92
CA PRO A 95 -44.88 5.98 2.55
C PRO A 95 -44.94 4.52 3.03
N GLY A 96 -44.99 4.30 4.34
CA GLY A 96 -45.04 2.96 4.94
C GLY A 96 -44.23 2.90 6.24
N ASN A 97 -43.67 1.73 6.52
CA ASN A 97 -42.89 1.45 7.73
C ASN A 97 -41.39 1.19 7.47
N GLY A 98 -40.91 1.44 6.25
CA GLY A 98 -39.54 1.16 5.81
C GLY A 98 -39.28 -0.26 5.30
N VAL A 99 -40.29 -1.15 5.21
CA VAL A 99 -40.14 -2.43 4.50
C VAL A 99 -40.10 -2.17 3.00
N GLY A 100 -39.11 -2.76 2.31
CA GLY A 100 -38.79 -2.49 0.90
C GLY A 100 -37.77 -1.37 0.68
N GLU A 101 -37.37 -0.63 1.73
CA GLU A 101 -36.28 0.33 1.62
C GLU A 101 -34.94 -0.37 1.33
N THR A 102 -34.11 0.28 0.52
CA THR A 102 -32.79 -0.21 0.11
C THR A 102 -31.71 0.84 0.42
N LEU A 103 -30.57 0.39 0.94
CA LEU A 103 -29.37 1.20 1.09
C LEU A 103 -28.22 0.53 0.32
N SER A 104 -27.72 1.19 -0.72
CA SER A 104 -26.66 0.71 -1.61
C SER A 104 -25.36 1.44 -1.35
N TYR A 105 -24.25 0.70 -1.30
CA TYR A 105 -22.91 1.17 -0.97
C TYR A 105 -21.89 0.57 -1.93
N LYS A 106 -21.06 1.40 -2.54
CA LYS A 106 -20.11 1.02 -3.60
C LYS A 106 -18.68 1.37 -3.18
N PHE A 107 -17.73 0.52 -3.56
CA PHE A 107 -16.31 0.69 -3.26
C PHE A 107 -15.53 1.12 -4.51
N ASP A 108 -14.34 1.70 -4.33
CA ASP A 108 -13.47 2.09 -5.45
C ASP A 108 -12.89 0.89 -6.22
N SER A 109 -12.92 -0.30 -5.62
CA SER A 109 -12.22 -1.49 -6.11
C SER A 109 -12.84 -2.77 -5.57
N LEU A 110 -12.75 -3.85 -6.37
CA LEU A 110 -13.17 -5.19 -5.96
C LEU A 110 -12.45 -5.61 -4.68
N THR A 111 -13.23 -5.78 -3.61
CA THR A 111 -12.76 -6.03 -2.24
C THR A 111 -13.37 -7.34 -1.71
N ASN A 112 -12.61 -8.09 -0.92
CA ASN A 112 -13.16 -9.22 -0.17
C ASN A 112 -13.69 -8.71 1.18
N ILE A 113 -15.00 -8.45 1.25
CA ILE A 113 -15.65 -8.05 2.49
C ILE A 113 -15.72 -9.26 3.41
N GLY A 114 -15.11 -9.16 4.59
CA GLY A 114 -15.19 -10.21 5.62
C GLY A 114 -16.43 -10.08 6.51
N ARG A 115 -16.90 -8.83 6.69
CA ARG A 115 -18.04 -8.50 7.54
C ARG A 115 -18.75 -7.23 7.09
N VAL A 116 -20.05 -7.15 7.34
CA VAL A 116 -20.82 -5.89 7.39
C VAL A 116 -21.19 -5.63 8.85
N LEU A 117 -20.86 -4.43 9.35
CA LEU A 117 -21.19 -3.97 10.69
C LEU A 117 -22.35 -2.97 10.57
N ILE A 118 -23.47 -3.22 11.25
CA ILE A 118 -24.68 -2.37 11.12
C ILE A 118 -25.15 -1.91 12.50
N THR A 119 -25.18 -0.60 12.73
CA THR A 119 -25.80 0.00 13.93
C THR A 119 -27.25 0.38 13.59
N ASN A 120 -28.13 -0.60 13.78
CA ASN A 120 -29.56 -0.56 13.48
C ASN A 120 -30.32 0.40 14.40
N GLY A 121 -31.30 1.14 13.87
CA GLY A 121 -32.06 2.18 14.58
C GLY A 121 -31.29 3.50 14.71
N ASP A 122 -32.02 4.56 15.06
CA ASP A 122 -31.41 5.81 15.54
C ASP A 122 -30.90 5.60 16.97
N VAL A 123 -29.61 5.32 17.13
CA VAL A 123 -29.02 5.05 18.45
C VAL A 123 -28.58 6.30 19.18
N SER A 124 -28.89 7.52 18.68
CA SER A 124 -28.50 8.78 19.34
C SER A 124 -28.94 8.81 20.81
N SER A 125 -30.18 8.40 21.09
CA SER A 125 -30.73 8.15 22.42
C SER A 125 -31.54 6.84 22.48
N LYS A 126 -31.76 6.29 23.69
CA LYS A 126 -32.66 5.14 23.89
C LYS A 126 -34.11 5.46 23.49
N GLU A 127 -34.51 6.72 23.64
CA GLU A 127 -35.86 7.16 23.27
C GLU A 127 -36.05 7.18 21.76
N ASN A 128 -35.11 7.76 21.01
CA ASN A 128 -35.17 7.80 19.55
C ASN A 128 -35.20 6.41 18.92
N TYR A 129 -34.38 5.49 19.46
CA TYR A 129 -34.34 4.09 19.04
C TYR A 129 -35.72 3.41 19.11
N TYR A 130 -36.43 3.49 20.26
CA TYR A 130 -37.77 2.91 20.37
C TYR A 130 -38.89 3.80 19.81
N ASN A 131 -38.61 5.05 19.46
CA ASN A 131 -39.56 5.94 18.81
C ASN A 131 -39.70 5.65 17.32
N LYS A 132 -38.59 5.39 16.60
CA LYS A 132 -38.55 5.07 15.16
C LYS A 132 -38.56 3.56 14.94
N ASN A 133 -38.91 3.07 13.77
CA ASN A 133 -38.77 1.66 13.40
C ASN A 133 -37.29 1.26 13.37
N ARG A 134 -37.01 -0.03 13.60
CA ARG A 134 -35.70 -0.67 13.38
C ARG A 134 -35.84 -1.74 12.31
N ILE A 135 -34.76 -2.13 11.65
CA ILE A 135 -34.72 -3.38 10.88
C ILE A 135 -34.99 -4.55 11.85
N ALA A 136 -35.86 -5.48 11.46
CA ALA A 136 -35.99 -6.81 12.08
C ALA A 136 -35.37 -7.90 11.19
N LYS A 137 -35.55 -7.79 9.87
CA LYS A 137 -34.92 -8.65 8.86
C LYS A 137 -34.43 -7.80 7.69
N ALA A 138 -33.28 -8.14 7.13
CA ALA A 138 -32.80 -7.58 5.88
C ALA A 138 -32.09 -8.63 5.02
N ASP A 139 -32.17 -8.43 3.71
CA ASP A 139 -31.47 -9.21 2.70
C ASP A 139 -30.27 -8.40 2.22
N LEU A 140 -29.06 -8.83 2.64
CA LEU A 140 -27.81 -8.23 2.21
C LEU A 140 -27.39 -8.85 0.88
N LYS A 141 -27.47 -8.07 -0.19
CA LYS A 141 -27.12 -8.46 -1.55
C LYS A 141 -25.72 -7.94 -1.90
N TYR A 142 -24.89 -8.80 -2.45
CA TYR A 142 -23.51 -8.48 -2.78
C TYR A 142 -23.27 -8.64 -4.29
N TYR A 143 -22.68 -7.62 -4.91
CA TYR A 143 -22.51 -7.54 -6.36
C TYR A 143 -21.04 -7.42 -6.78
N ASN A 144 -20.78 -7.78 -8.03
CA ASN A 144 -19.53 -7.63 -8.75
C ASN A 144 -19.90 -7.08 -10.14
N GLY A 145 -19.72 -5.78 -10.36
CA GLY A 145 -20.45 -5.02 -11.37
C GLY A 145 -21.96 -5.14 -11.15
N ASP A 146 -22.70 -5.37 -12.23
CA ASP A 146 -24.15 -5.63 -12.17
C ASP A 146 -24.51 -7.05 -11.72
N LYS A 147 -23.52 -7.94 -11.54
CA LYS A 147 -23.77 -9.35 -11.22
C LYS A 147 -23.92 -9.55 -9.71
N LEU A 148 -25.11 -9.96 -9.29
CA LEU A 148 -25.37 -10.50 -7.95
C LEU A 148 -24.56 -11.80 -7.73
N VAL A 149 -23.72 -11.85 -6.68
CA VAL A 149 -22.82 -12.99 -6.37
C VAL A 149 -23.11 -13.70 -5.03
N LEU A 150 -23.86 -13.04 -4.15
CA LEU A 150 -24.35 -13.57 -2.87
C LEU A 150 -25.58 -12.79 -2.41
N VAL A 151 -26.51 -13.46 -1.74
CA VAL A 151 -27.54 -12.86 -0.88
C VAL A 151 -27.42 -13.51 0.50
N GLN A 152 -27.52 -12.74 1.57
CA GLN A 152 -27.45 -13.21 2.95
C GLN A 152 -28.60 -12.57 3.75
N GLN A 153 -29.55 -13.38 4.23
CA GLN A 153 -30.64 -12.90 5.08
C GLN A 153 -30.12 -12.75 6.53
N VAL A 154 -30.51 -11.67 7.19
CA VAL A 154 -29.99 -11.29 8.52
C VAL A 154 -31.14 -10.91 9.45
N ASP A 155 -31.22 -11.58 10.61
CA ASP A 155 -32.18 -11.32 11.67
C ASP A 155 -31.57 -10.42 12.76
N PHE A 156 -32.20 -9.28 13.02
CA PHE A 156 -31.77 -8.29 14.00
C PHE A 156 -32.61 -8.37 15.28
N ALA A 157 -31.96 -8.28 16.43
CA ALA A 157 -32.63 -8.22 17.74
C ALA A 157 -33.03 -6.78 18.12
N ASP A 158 -34.21 -6.62 18.74
CA ASP A 158 -34.74 -5.31 19.15
C ASP A 158 -34.22 -4.85 20.53
N ASN A 159 -32.90 -4.66 20.63
CA ASN A 159 -32.25 -4.24 21.87
C ASN A 159 -31.37 -3.00 21.66
N TYR A 160 -31.76 -1.86 22.26
CA TYR A 160 -30.98 -0.63 22.19
C TYR A 160 -29.51 -0.84 22.59
N THR A 161 -28.60 -0.56 21.65
CA THR A 161 -27.15 -0.70 21.79
C THR A 161 -26.44 0.28 20.86
N LYS A 162 -25.31 0.86 21.28
CA LYS A 162 -24.39 1.62 20.41
C LYS A 162 -23.22 0.76 19.91
N LYS A 163 -23.40 -0.56 19.89
CA LYS A 163 -22.49 -1.52 19.26
C LYS A 163 -23.15 -2.02 17.97
N PRO A 164 -22.45 -2.09 16.84
CA PRO A 164 -23.01 -2.66 15.64
C PRO A 164 -23.35 -4.14 15.82
N TYR A 165 -24.37 -4.60 15.09
CA TYR A 165 -24.55 -6.01 14.77
C TYR A 165 -23.46 -6.44 13.79
N HIS A 166 -22.94 -7.66 13.95
CA HIS A 166 -21.90 -8.23 13.08
C HIS A 166 -22.51 -9.24 12.11
N VAL A 167 -22.55 -8.92 10.83
CA VAL A 167 -22.82 -9.87 9.76
C VAL A 167 -21.48 -10.31 9.19
N GLU A 168 -20.97 -11.47 9.60
CA GLU A 168 -19.76 -12.05 9.00
C GLU A 168 -20.16 -12.82 7.72
N LEU A 169 -19.32 -12.82 6.68
CA LEU A 169 -19.59 -13.51 5.42
C LEU A 169 -19.00 -14.93 5.42
N ASP A 170 -19.85 -15.95 5.36
CA ASP A 170 -19.45 -17.37 5.29
C ASP A 170 -18.75 -17.74 3.97
N LYS A 171 -18.89 -16.90 2.93
CA LYS A 171 -18.40 -17.13 1.57
C LYS A 171 -17.50 -15.99 1.12
N LYS A 172 -16.25 -16.32 0.78
CA LYS A 172 -15.31 -15.39 0.13
C LYS A 172 -15.85 -15.02 -1.25
N VAL A 173 -16.26 -13.76 -1.42
CA VAL A 173 -16.65 -13.16 -2.70
C VAL A 173 -15.91 -11.82 -2.85
N ASP A 174 -15.36 -11.56 -4.03
CA ASP A 174 -14.77 -10.27 -4.37
C ASP A 174 -15.86 -9.39 -4.97
N VAL A 175 -16.13 -8.24 -4.34
CA VAL A 175 -17.34 -7.42 -4.55
C VAL A 175 -17.01 -5.94 -4.64
N ASP A 176 -17.79 -5.19 -5.41
CA ASP A 176 -17.67 -3.73 -5.58
C ASP A 176 -18.91 -2.95 -5.10
N LYS A 177 -20.03 -3.64 -4.83
CA LYS A 177 -21.25 -3.03 -4.25
C LYS A 177 -21.95 -3.98 -3.26
N VAL A 178 -22.48 -3.43 -2.17
CA VAL A 178 -23.41 -4.09 -1.25
C VAL A 178 -24.70 -3.29 -1.16
N GLU A 179 -25.82 -3.98 -1.12
CA GLU A 179 -27.16 -3.41 -0.95
C GLU A 179 -27.84 -4.10 0.23
N ILE A 180 -28.45 -3.31 1.12
CA ILE A 180 -29.24 -3.79 2.26
C ILE A 180 -30.70 -3.53 1.90
N GLU A 181 -31.48 -4.58 1.61
CA GLU A 181 -32.94 -4.48 1.43
C GLU A 181 -33.65 -4.85 2.75
N VAL A 182 -34.57 -4.00 3.22
CA VAL A 182 -35.26 -4.19 4.50
C VAL A 182 -36.50 -5.05 4.32
N THR A 183 -36.43 -6.32 4.73
CA THR A 183 -37.48 -7.32 4.52
C THR A 183 -38.45 -7.49 5.69
N ALA A 184 -38.11 -7.01 6.88
CA ALA A 184 -39.06 -6.80 8.00
C ALA A 184 -38.55 -5.73 8.97
N ILE A 185 -39.46 -5.12 9.75
CA ILE A 185 -39.14 -4.10 10.76
C ILE A 185 -39.64 -4.47 12.16
N HIS A 186 -38.95 -3.98 13.19
CA HIS A 186 -39.49 -3.86 14.54
C HIS A 186 -40.14 -2.48 14.66
N GLN A 187 -41.43 -2.42 15.00
CA GLN A 187 -42.21 -1.18 14.94
C GLN A 187 -41.85 -0.19 16.07
N GLY A 188 -41.79 1.10 15.75
CA GLY A 188 -41.61 2.21 16.69
C GLY A 188 -42.93 2.73 17.26
N LYS A 189 -42.84 3.75 18.12
CA LYS A 189 -44.01 4.56 18.53
C LYS A 189 -44.51 5.40 17.35
N ASN A 190 -43.59 6.09 16.67
CA ASN A 190 -43.79 6.53 15.30
C ASN A 190 -43.64 5.30 14.38
N LYS A 191 -44.64 5.09 13.53
CA LYS A 191 -44.74 3.94 12.64
C LYS A 191 -44.16 4.20 11.25
N ASP A 192 -43.89 5.48 10.95
CA ASP A 192 -43.74 6.03 9.60
C ASP A 192 -42.32 6.59 9.38
N THR A 193 -41.35 6.05 10.14
CA THR A 193 -39.92 6.35 10.00
C THR A 193 -39.08 5.14 10.45
N LEU A 194 -38.35 4.50 9.53
CA LEU A 194 -37.19 3.65 9.80
C LEU A 194 -35.93 4.51 10.01
N ALA A 195 -34.97 4.02 10.79
CA ALA A 195 -33.68 4.67 10.95
C ALA A 195 -32.50 3.68 11.04
N ILE A 196 -31.33 4.12 10.58
CA ILE A 196 -30.05 3.39 10.70
C ILE A 196 -28.96 4.40 11.04
N SER A 197 -28.18 4.16 12.10
CA SER A 197 -27.11 5.06 12.54
C SER A 197 -25.76 4.83 11.85
N GLU A 198 -25.35 3.60 11.56
CA GLU A 198 -24.02 3.32 10.95
C GLU A 198 -24.04 2.04 10.11
N VAL A 199 -23.23 2.02 9.05
CA VAL A 199 -22.87 0.82 8.29
C VAL A 199 -21.36 0.85 7.99
N THR A 200 -20.63 -0.25 8.23
CA THR A 200 -19.18 -0.34 7.96
C THR A 200 -18.81 -1.70 7.36
N PHE A 201 -18.02 -1.69 6.29
CA PHE A 201 -17.62 -2.88 5.53
C PHE A 201 -16.17 -3.25 5.86
N GLY A 202 -15.94 -4.38 6.55
CA GLY A 202 -14.59 -4.78 6.98
C GLY A 202 -13.80 -5.48 5.88
N ASN A 203 -12.58 -5.01 5.61
CA ASN A 203 -11.71 -5.52 4.55
C ASN A 203 -10.90 -6.73 5.04
N LEU A 204 -11.28 -7.94 4.62
CA LEU A 204 -10.67 -9.17 5.11
C LEU A 204 -9.20 -9.31 4.69
N GLU A 205 -8.82 -8.77 3.53
CA GLU A 205 -7.48 -8.94 2.98
C GLU A 205 -6.49 -7.96 3.63
N LYS A 206 -6.97 -6.76 4.01
CA LYS A 206 -6.23 -5.77 4.80
C LYS A 206 -6.08 -6.23 6.27
N ASP A 207 -7.13 -6.79 6.87
CA ASP A 207 -7.06 -7.50 8.16
C ASP A 207 -5.98 -8.62 8.10
N LYS A 208 -5.94 -9.45 7.04
CA LYS A 208 -4.91 -10.49 6.87
C LYS A 208 -3.51 -9.93 6.63
N PHE A 209 -3.36 -8.87 5.84
CA PHE A 209 -2.11 -8.16 5.62
C PHE A 209 -1.51 -7.70 6.97
N GLN A 210 -2.32 -7.05 7.81
CA GLN A 210 -1.91 -6.62 9.14
C GLN A 210 -1.53 -7.81 10.04
N ASN A 211 -2.34 -8.88 10.05
CA ASN A 211 -2.03 -10.09 10.81
C ASN A 211 -0.72 -10.77 10.33
N LYS A 212 -0.46 -10.78 9.02
CA LYS A 212 0.78 -11.32 8.46
C LYS A 212 1.99 -10.47 8.80
N PHE A 213 1.87 -9.14 8.72
CA PHE A 213 2.90 -8.23 9.18
C PHE A 213 3.21 -8.45 10.67
N ASN A 214 2.19 -8.51 11.52
CA ASN A 214 2.36 -8.78 12.96
C ASN A 214 3.00 -10.15 13.25
N GLN A 215 2.85 -11.15 12.36
CA GLN A 215 3.55 -12.44 12.46
C GLN A 215 5.04 -12.33 12.09
N LEU A 216 5.38 -11.50 11.11
CA LEU A 216 6.73 -11.38 10.55
C LEU A 216 7.60 -10.31 11.23
N ARG A 217 6.98 -9.30 11.86
CA ARG A 217 7.62 -8.08 12.37
C ARG A 217 8.86 -8.38 13.21
N GLU A 218 10.02 -8.00 12.69
CA GLU A 218 11.29 -8.15 13.39
C GLU A 218 11.43 -7.17 14.56
N LYS A 219 12.25 -7.54 15.55
CA LYS A 219 12.46 -6.75 16.79
C LYS A 219 13.04 -5.35 16.58
N TRP A 220 13.60 -5.05 15.39
CA TRP A 220 14.14 -3.73 15.05
C TRP A 220 13.08 -2.79 14.48
N VAL A 221 11.93 -3.30 14.02
CA VAL A 221 10.82 -2.47 13.53
C VAL A 221 10.13 -1.83 14.74
N THR A 222 10.25 -0.51 14.88
CA THR A 222 9.63 0.27 15.95
C THR A 222 8.10 0.27 15.86
N ASP A 223 7.40 0.61 16.95
CA ASP A 223 5.94 0.72 16.93
C ASP A 223 5.45 1.84 15.99
N GLN A 224 6.20 2.95 15.87
CA GLN A 224 5.88 3.99 14.88
C GLN A 224 6.01 3.46 13.44
N GLN A 225 7.09 2.73 13.11
CA GLN A 225 7.23 2.13 11.77
C GLN A 225 6.12 1.11 11.50
N ALA A 226 5.69 0.34 12.50
CA ALA A 226 4.56 -0.59 12.40
C ALA A 226 3.22 0.14 12.16
N GLU A 227 2.96 1.24 12.88
CA GLU A 227 1.76 2.06 12.69
C GLU A 227 1.76 2.75 11.31
N GLU A 228 2.89 3.32 10.86
CA GLU A 228 3.02 3.89 9.51
C GLU A 228 2.87 2.81 8.41
N PHE A 229 3.45 1.61 8.60
CA PHE A 229 3.36 0.51 7.63
C PHE A 229 1.92 0.07 7.37
N ILE A 230 1.12 -0.13 8.43
CA ILE A 230 -0.31 -0.46 8.28
C ILE A 230 -1.08 0.74 7.71
N LYS A 231 -0.86 1.95 8.25
CA LYS A 231 -1.62 3.15 7.85
C LYS A 231 -1.49 3.47 6.36
N TYR A 232 -0.29 3.33 5.78
CA TYR A 232 -0.04 3.68 4.38
C TYR A 232 -0.12 2.50 3.42
N ALA A 233 -0.34 1.26 3.88
CA ALA A 233 -0.38 0.05 3.05
C ALA A 233 -1.31 0.15 1.83
N GLU A 234 -2.41 0.89 1.94
CA GLU A 234 -3.38 1.17 0.88
C GLU A 234 -2.80 2.07 -0.22
N ALA A 235 -2.08 3.14 0.14
CA ALA A 235 -1.43 4.03 -0.83
C ALA A 235 -0.31 3.32 -1.61
N TYR A 236 0.41 2.39 -0.98
CA TYR A 236 1.39 1.55 -1.68
C TYR A 236 0.75 0.50 -2.58
N ALA A 237 -0.44 -0.01 -2.23
CA ALA A 237 -1.24 -0.84 -3.11
C ALA A 237 -1.72 -0.05 -4.34
N ASP A 238 -2.21 1.17 -4.15
CA ASP A 238 -2.65 2.04 -5.25
C ASP A 238 -1.49 2.45 -6.16
N LYS A 239 -0.30 2.74 -5.60
CA LYS A 239 0.93 2.94 -6.39
C LYS A 239 1.27 1.69 -7.24
N ALA A 240 1.11 0.48 -6.69
CA ALA A 240 1.32 -0.75 -7.45
C ALA A 240 0.28 -0.96 -8.57
N ILE A 241 -0.98 -0.56 -8.37
CA ILE A 241 -2.03 -0.59 -9.40
C ILE A 241 -1.73 0.43 -10.51
N ALA A 242 -1.38 1.67 -10.14
CA ALA A 242 -1.06 2.73 -11.10
C ALA A 242 0.15 2.39 -11.99
N MET A 243 1.14 1.69 -11.43
CA MET A 243 2.29 1.15 -12.19
C MET A 243 1.96 -0.12 -13.01
N SER A 244 0.71 -0.62 -12.97
CA SER A 244 0.28 -1.91 -13.56
C SER A 244 1.03 -3.15 -13.04
N ALA A 245 1.59 -3.06 -11.83
CA ALA A 245 2.30 -4.17 -11.18
C ALA A 245 1.33 -5.24 -10.66
N VAL A 246 0.15 -4.81 -10.19
CA VAL A 246 -0.96 -5.64 -9.68
C VAL A 246 -2.28 -5.12 -10.26
N SER A 247 -3.32 -5.95 -10.28
CA SER A 247 -4.65 -5.60 -10.79
C SER A 247 -5.59 -4.97 -9.76
N SER A 248 -5.36 -5.18 -8.46
CA SER A 248 -6.18 -4.63 -7.38
C SER A 248 -5.47 -4.58 -6.03
N ARG A 249 -6.03 -3.83 -5.07
CA ARG A 249 -5.58 -3.82 -3.67
C ARG A 249 -5.67 -5.22 -3.05
N THR A 250 -6.73 -5.95 -3.37
CA THR A 250 -6.93 -7.33 -2.95
C THR A 250 -5.84 -8.27 -3.48
N GLU A 251 -5.38 -8.11 -4.73
CA GLU A 251 -4.23 -8.88 -5.24
C GLU A 251 -2.93 -8.53 -4.48
N TYR A 252 -2.66 -7.24 -4.27
CA TYR A 252 -1.51 -6.77 -3.48
C TYR A 252 -1.49 -7.38 -2.07
N TYR A 253 -2.60 -7.31 -1.33
CA TYR A 253 -2.68 -7.89 0.01
C TYR A 253 -2.52 -9.42 0.00
N ARG A 254 -3.11 -10.13 -0.98
CA ARG A 254 -2.95 -11.60 -1.16
C ARG A 254 -1.49 -11.99 -1.48
N MET A 255 -0.76 -11.19 -2.26
CA MET A 255 0.68 -11.40 -2.47
C MET A 255 1.49 -11.23 -1.19
N TYR A 256 1.23 -10.15 -0.42
CA TYR A 256 1.93 -9.93 0.84
C TYR A 256 1.59 -10.98 1.92
N GLU A 257 0.35 -11.47 1.99
CA GLU A 257 -0.07 -12.56 2.89
C GLU A 257 0.68 -13.87 2.56
N SER A 258 0.58 -14.29 1.29
CA SER A 258 1.14 -15.56 0.80
C SER A 258 2.66 -15.60 0.69
N ARG A 259 3.31 -14.43 0.76
CA ARG A 259 4.75 -14.19 0.48
C ARG A 259 5.20 -14.50 -0.94
N LYS A 260 4.29 -14.79 -1.88
CA LYS A 260 4.61 -15.17 -3.26
C LYS A 260 4.27 -14.02 -4.20
N TYR A 261 5.26 -13.20 -4.52
CA TYR A 261 5.04 -12.01 -5.34
C TYR A 261 5.22 -12.39 -6.82
N ASN A 262 4.16 -12.25 -7.61
CA ASN A 262 4.12 -12.69 -9.00
C ASN A 262 3.68 -11.52 -9.89
N TYR A 263 4.26 -11.38 -11.07
CA TYR A 263 4.05 -10.19 -11.91
C TYR A 263 3.85 -10.57 -13.37
N LYS A 264 3.04 -9.79 -14.09
CA LYS A 264 2.88 -9.95 -15.55
C LYS A 264 4.23 -9.73 -16.23
N LYS A 265 4.63 -10.61 -17.15
CA LYS A 265 5.91 -10.51 -17.88
C LYS A 265 6.07 -9.13 -18.54
N GLU A 266 5.00 -8.59 -19.13
CA GLU A 266 4.99 -7.27 -19.74
C GLU A 266 5.33 -6.14 -18.76
N PHE A 267 4.77 -6.15 -17.55
CA PHE A 267 5.13 -5.18 -16.50
C PHE A 267 6.62 -5.27 -16.17
N VAL A 268 7.17 -6.48 -15.99
CA VAL A 268 8.58 -6.67 -15.64
C VAL A 268 9.51 -6.23 -16.78
N GLU A 269 9.19 -6.53 -18.05
CA GLU A 269 9.98 -6.06 -19.20
C GLU A 269 9.80 -4.55 -19.47
N ASN A 270 8.69 -3.93 -19.07
CA ASN A 270 8.53 -2.48 -19.06
C ASN A 270 9.37 -1.84 -17.95
N LEU A 271 9.31 -2.36 -16.72
CA LEU A 271 10.06 -1.86 -15.57
C LEU A 271 11.57 -1.95 -15.78
N LYS A 272 12.07 -3.05 -16.35
CA LYS A 272 13.49 -3.21 -16.68
C LYS A 272 14.07 -2.05 -17.49
N LYS A 273 13.30 -1.38 -18.36
CA LYS A 273 13.81 -0.38 -19.32
C LYS A 273 14.65 0.71 -18.64
N ILE A 274 14.22 1.27 -17.52
CA ILE A 274 14.97 2.32 -16.81
C ILE A 274 16.31 1.79 -16.24
N TYR A 275 16.35 0.54 -15.78
CA TYR A 275 17.58 -0.14 -15.34
C TYR A 275 18.52 -0.44 -16.52
N LEU A 276 17.97 -0.83 -17.68
CA LEU A 276 18.77 -1.11 -18.87
C LEU A 276 19.40 0.18 -19.41
N ASP A 277 18.64 1.28 -19.47
CA ASP A 277 19.12 2.53 -20.07
C ASP A 277 19.98 3.38 -19.15
N THR A 278 19.84 3.25 -17.82
CA THR A 278 20.55 4.11 -16.86
C THR A 278 21.53 3.36 -15.95
N GLY A 279 21.41 2.04 -15.83
CA GLY A 279 22.14 1.22 -14.87
C GLY A 279 21.32 0.91 -13.62
N ALA A 280 21.87 0.06 -12.74
CA ALA A 280 21.24 -0.34 -11.48
C ALA A 280 22.09 0.12 -10.27
N SER A 281 21.43 0.49 -9.18
CA SER A 281 22.02 1.14 -8.01
C SER A 281 21.61 0.49 -6.69
N HIS A 282 22.52 0.46 -5.72
CA HIS A 282 22.24 0.12 -4.32
C HIS A 282 23.10 0.96 -3.36
N ILE A 283 22.45 1.62 -2.41
CA ILE A 283 23.12 2.46 -1.41
C ILE A 283 23.56 1.64 -0.19
N ALA A 284 24.83 1.78 0.17
CA ALA A 284 25.50 0.99 1.21
C ALA A 284 26.26 1.89 2.22
N SER A 285 26.50 1.38 3.42
CA SER A 285 27.41 2.00 4.39
C SER A 285 28.86 1.52 4.17
N LYS A 286 29.86 2.29 4.63
CA LYS A 286 31.29 1.86 4.62
C LYS A 286 31.48 0.48 5.27
N LYS A 287 30.72 0.17 6.33
CA LYS A 287 30.69 -1.13 7.01
C LYS A 287 30.17 -2.26 6.12
N ASP A 288 29.16 -1.99 5.28
CA ASP A 288 28.62 -2.98 4.34
C ASP A 288 29.57 -3.26 3.18
N ILE A 289 30.32 -2.23 2.73
CA ILE A 289 31.44 -2.40 1.78
C ILE A 289 32.47 -3.36 2.38
N ILE A 290 33.07 -3.00 3.52
CA ILE A 290 34.11 -3.79 4.20
C ILE A 290 33.66 -5.25 4.39
N SER A 291 32.43 -5.44 4.89
CA SER A 291 31.89 -6.78 5.14
C SER A 291 31.72 -7.63 3.88
N ALA A 292 31.50 -7.07 2.68
CA ALA A 292 31.43 -7.84 1.44
C ALA A 292 32.78 -8.46 1.03
N PHE A 293 33.90 -7.77 1.30
CA PHE A 293 35.25 -8.24 0.97
C PHE A 293 35.91 -9.08 2.08
N GLU A 294 35.52 -8.90 3.34
CA GLU A 294 36.18 -9.55 4.49
C GLU A 294 35.38 -10.71 5.10
N ASN A 295 34.04 -10.71 5.00
CA ASN A 295 33.23 -11.72 5.67
C ASN A 295 33.09 -12.99 4.79
N ALA A 296 33.81 -14.04 5.16
CA ALA A 296 33.72 -15.35 4.52
C ALA A 296 32.26 -15.91 4.47
N ALA A 297 31.41 -15.59 5.44
CA ALA A 297 29.99 -16.01 5.44
C ALA A 297 29.12 -15.28 4.39
N ARG A 298 29.63 -14.22 3.74
CA ARG A 298 29.02 -13.62 2.54
C ARG A 298 29.55 -14.25 1.23
N GLY A 299 30.38 -15.29 1.31
CA GLY A 299 30.99 -15.95 0.15
C GLY A 299 31.98 -15.06 -0.62
N PHE A 300 32.45 -13.96 0.00
CA PHE A 300 33.18 -12.86 -0.64
C PHE A 300 32.41 -12.23 -1.81
N SER A 301 31.13 -11.92 -1.61
CA SER A 301 30.26 -11.33 -2.63
C SER A 301 29.62 -10.01 -2.20
N ILE A 302 29.43 -9.12 -3.18
CA ILE A 302 28.57 -7.93 -3.05
C ILE A 302 27.16 -8.33 -3.48
N GLY A 303 26.28 -8.44 -2.49
CA GLY A 303 24.98 -9.10 -2.61
C GLY A 303 24.89 -10.26 -1.62
N ARG A 304 24.04 -11.25 -1.93
CA ARG A 304 23.81 -12.45 -1.11
C ARG A 304 24.00 -13.69 -1.97
N GLN A 305 25.23 -13.86 -2.48
CA GLN A 305 25.61 -14.99 -3.34
C GLN A 305 24.61 -15.17 -4.51
N GLU A 306 24.09 -16.37 -4.78
CA GLU A 306 23.11 -16.64 -5.83
C GLU A 306 21.81 -15.84 -5.69
N HIS A 307 21.41 -15.50 -4.47
CA HIS A 307 20.16 -14.78 -4.19
C HIS A 307 20.20 -13.33 -4.70
N GLY A 308 21.39 -12.75 -4.91
CA GLY A 308 21.57 -11.46 -5.57
C GLY A 308 21.61 -10.25 -4.64
N LEU A 309 21.46 -9.07 -5.23
CA LEU A 309 21.42 -7.75 -4.58
C LEU A 309 20.13 -7.02 -4.95
N PHE A 310 19.45 -6.47 -3.95
CA PHE A 310 18.29 -5.58 -4.13
C PHE A 310 18.76 -4.24 -4.70
N VAL A 311 18.14 -3.76 -5.78
CA VAL A 311 18.57 -2.55 -6.53
C VAL A 311 17.37 -1.72 -6.99
N THR A 312 17.58 -0.40 -7.05
CA THR A 312 16.76 0.54 -7.84
C THR A 312 17.52 0.94 -9.12
N SER A 313 16.96 1.79 -9.99
CA SER A 313 17.73 2.33 -11.12
C SER A 313 18.64 3.48 -10.71
N VAL A 314 19.73 3.69 -11.45
CA VAL A 314 20.65 4.82 -11.22
C VAL A 314 19.95 6.16 -11.41
N ALA A 315 18.92 6.24 -12.27
CA ALA A 315 18.15 7.48 -12.46
C ALA A 315 17.22 7.81 -11.28
N GLU A 316 16.61 6.82 -10.63
CA GLU A 316 15.79 7.03 -9.43
C GLU A 316 16.66 7.50 -8.26
N ASP A 317 17.78 6.81 -8.01
CA ASP A 317 18.76 7.23 -6.98
C ASP A 317 19.28 8.66 -7.25
N ASN A 318 19.62 8.99 -8.49
CA ASN A 318 20.08 10.34 -8.83
C ASN A 318 18.97 11.40 -8.69
N ALA A 319 17.70 11.06 -8.91
CA ALA A 319 16.57 11.99 -8.72
C ALA A 319 16.25 12.22 -7.23
N HIS A 320 16.40 11.19 -6.39
CA HIS A 320 16.08 11.30 -4.96
C HIS A 320 17.25 11.79 -4.10
N LEU A 321 18.49 11.44 -4.41
CA LEU A 321 19.64 11.72 -3.53
C LEU A 321 20.31 13.08 -3.74
N TYR A 322 20.03 13.77 -4.84
CA TYR A 322 20.59 15.10 -5.14
C TYR A 322 19.55 16.22 -4.98
N ASP A 323 20.01 17.46 -4.74
CA ASP A 323 19.19 18.67 -4.75
C ASP A 323 19.04 19.26 -6.17
N ASP A 324 18.18 20.28 -6.33
CA ASP A 324 17.91 20.94 -7.62
C ASP A 324 19.14 21.65 -8.24
N LYS A 325 20.26 21.75 -7.49
CA LYS A 325 21.53 22.34 -7.91
C LYS A 325 22.57 21.26 -8.26
N GLY A 326 22.27 19.98 -8.04
CA GLY A 326 23.17 18.85 -8.27
C GLY A 326 24.11 18.51 -7.11
N ASN A 327 23.87 19.02 -5.89
CA ASN A 327 24.61 18.63 -4.70
C ASN A 327 24.00 17.37 -4.07
N LEU A 328 24.81 16.48 -3.51
CA LEU A 328 24.30 15.35 -2.72
C LEU A 328 23.58 15.88 -1.46
N LYS A 329 22.42 15.31 -1.13
CA LYS A 329 21.70 15.59 0.11
C LYS A 329 22.50 15.11 1.32
N ALA A 330 22.31 15.79 2.46
CA ALA A 330 22.97 15.42 3.71
C ALA A 330 22.62 13.98 4.14
N ALA A 331 23.57 13.26 4.72
CA ALA A 331 23.44 11.83 5.05
C ALA A 331 22.14 11.49 5.79
N ALA A 332 21.73 12.29 6.79
CA ALA A 332 20.48 12.06 7.54
C ALA A 332 19.20 12.14 6.67
N ALA A 333 19.18 12.97 5.62
CA ALA A 333 18.06 13.01 4.67
C ALA A 333 18.08 11.79 3.74
N ILE A 334 19.26 11.28 3.39
CA ILE A 334 19.43 10.04 2.64
C ILE A 334 19.04 8.81 3.49
N GLU A 335 19.27 8.87 4.80
CA GLU A 335 18.81 7.87 5.77
C GLU A 335 17.27 7.84 5.86
N GLU A 336 16.60 9.00 5.90
CA GLU A 336 15.13 9.07 5.84
C GLU A 336 14.58 8.59 4.48
N ILE A 337 15.20 8.97 3.36
CA ILE A 337 14.79 8.53 2.00
C ILE A 337 14.88 7.01 1.86
N LYS A 338 15.96 6.39 2.35
CA LYS A 338 16.21 4.94 2.23
C LYS A 338 15.63 4.12 3.39
N GLY A 339 14.95 4.75 4.35
CA GLY A 339 14.27 4.06 5.46
C GLY A 339 15.19 3.29 6.41
N VAL A 340 16.43 3.78 6.61
CA VAL A 340 17.47 3.12 7.42
C VAL A 340 17.71 3.82 8.76
N ASP A 341 18.39 3.13 9.69
CA ASP A 341 18.73 3.67 11.01
C ASP A 341 19.53 5.00 10.90
N PRO A 342 19.24 6.01 11.74
CA PRO A 342 20.03 7.24 11.81
C PRO A 342 21.52 6.96 12.11
N GLY A 343 22.40 7.59 11.34
CA GLY A 343 23.85 7.36 11.39
C GLY A 343 24.36 6.15 10.60
N LYS A 344 23.50 5.42 9.86
CA LYS A 344 23.87 4.33 8.94
C LYS A 344 24.93 4.75 7.91
N TYR A 345 24.91 6.00 7.45
CA TYR A 345 25.83 6.55 6.44
C TYR A 345 26.80 7.60 7.01
N LYS A 346 26.97 7.66 8.34
CA LYS A 346 27.88 8.62 9.01
C LYS A 346 29.34 8.57 8.50
N ASP A 347 29.79 7.39 8.06
CA ASP A 347 31.15 7.14 7.56
C ASP A 347 31.26 7.36 6.03
N GLY A 348 30.22 7.96 5.43
CA GLY A 348 30.02 8.18 4.01
C GLY A 348 28.82 7.39 3.46
N VAL A 349 28.11 7.99 2.49
CA VAL A 349 27.15 7.31 1.62
C VAL A 349 27.95 6.63 0.50
N TYR A 350 27.80 5.32 0.33
CA TYR A 350 28.45 4.57 -0.74
C TYR A 350 27.40 4.01 -1.71
N GLN A 351 27.77 3.87 -2.98
CA GLN A 351 26.90 3.34 -4.04
C GLN A 351 27.56 2.16 -4.73
N TYR A 352 26.84 1.05 -4.85
CA TYR A 352 27.12 0.01 -5.83
C TYR A 352 26.39 0.35 -7.13
N GLU A 353 27.11 0.44 -8.25
CA GLU A 353 26.57 0.77 -9.58
C GLU A 353 26.89 -0.36 -10.58
N TYR A 354 25.86 -0.88 -11.26
CA TYR A 354 25.99 -1.69 -12.47
C TYR A 354 25.77 -0.76 -13.67
N ASP A 355 26.75 -0.61 -14.56
CA ASP A 355 26.59 0.26 -15.72
C ASP A 355 25.53 -0.27 -16.71
N ALA A 356 25.02 0.61 -17.57
CA ALA A 356 23.97 0.26 -18.54
C ALA A 356 24.38 -0.88 -19.50
N ALA A 357 25.68 -1.08 -19.75
CA ALA A 357 26.18 -2.21 -20.54
C ALA A 357 26.08 -3.53 -19.76
N LEU A 358 26.55 -3.54 -18.51
CA LEU A 358 26.44 -4.69 -17.61
C LEU A 358 24.97 -5.06 -17.36
N ALA A 359 24.09 -4.07 -17.15
CA ALA A 359 22.65 -4.30 -16.98
C ALA A 359 22.01 -4.94 -18.22
N LYS A 360 22.33 -4.47 -19.43
CA LYS A 360 21.85 -5.06 -20.70
C LYS A 360 22.34 -6.49 -20.88
N ASN A 361 23.61 -6.78 -20.59
CA ASN A 361 24.18 -8.11 -20.72
C ASN A 361 23.64 -9.10 -19.66
N ILE A 362 23.41 -8.63 -18.42
CA ILE A 362 22.73 -9.40 -17.36
C ILE A 362 21.27 -9.72 -17.74
N ASN A 363 20.56 -8.81 -18.41
CA ASN A 363 19.20 -9.06 -18.89
C ASN A 363 19.14 -10.04 -20.07
N GLN A 364 20.09 -9.97 -21.01
CA GLN A 364 20.20 -10.94 -22.11
C GLN A 364 20.42 -12.37 -21.59
N LEU A 365 21.11 -12.52 -20.46
CA LEU A 365 21.29 -13.80 -19.76
C LEU A 365 20.06 -14.22 -18.92
N GLY A 366 19.02 -13.39 -18.82
CA GLY A 366 17.79 -13.67 -18.08
C GLY A 366 17.95 -13.65 -16.55
N PHE A 367 18.98 -12.99 -16.02
CA PHE A 367 19.34 -13.10 -14.59
C PHE A 367 18.79 -12.00 -13.68
N ILE A 368 18.16 -10.94 -14.22
CA ILE A 368 17.38 -9.96 -13.45
C ILE A 368 16.11 -10.64 -12.93
N ARG A 369 15.80 -10.49 -11.64
CA ARG A 369 14.62 -11.08 -10.99
C ARG A 369 13.82 -10.01 -10.24
N THR A 370 12.57 -10.32 -9.91
CA THR A 370 11.74 -9.54 -8.98
C THR A 370 11.93 -10.05 -7.56
N ALA A 371 11.76 -9.20 -6.55
CA ALA A 371 11.72 -9.65 -5.16
C ALA A 371 10.43 -10.43 -4.86
N SER A 372 10.51 -11.35 -3.90
CA SER A 372 9.39 -12.10 -3.31
C SER A 372 9.47 -12.01 -1.78
N GLY A 373 8.35 -12.24 -1.08
CA GLY A 373 8.23 -12.01 0.36
C GLY A 373 9.05 -12.96 1.26
N ASP A 374 9.75 -13.90 0.64
CA ASP A 374 10.65 -14.93 1.16
C ASP A 374 12.08 -14.82 0.59
N THR A 375 12.36 -13.84 -0.29
CA THR A 375 13.69 -13.65 -0.91
C THR A 375 14.73 -13.32 0.14
N PRO A 376 15.87 -14.04 0.23
CA PRO A 376 16.90 -13.79 1.24
C PRO A 376 17.39 -12.34 1.22
N GLY A 377 17.08 -11.60 2.30
CA GLY A 377 17.35 -10.17 2.42
C GLY A 377 16.11 -9.28 2.48
N ALA A 378 14.95 -9.78 2.07
CA ALA A 378 13.66 -9.17 2.39
C ALA A 378 13.40 -9.26 3.89
N ASN A 379 12.59 -8.32 4.40
CA ASN A 379 12.13 -8.25 5.79
C ASN A 379 10.61 -7.95 5.84
N SER A 380 10.03 -7.78 7.04
CA SER A 380 8.59 -7.50 7.18
C SER A 380 8.11 -6.21 6.49
N LEU A 381 9.00 -5.25 6.21
CA LEU A 381 8.66 -4.01 5.48
C LEU A 381 8.80 -4.12 3.94
N ASN A 382 9.32 -5.23 3.39
CA ASN A 382 9.32 -5.44 1.94
C ASN A 382 7.92 -5.81 1.44
N ILE A 383 7.50 -5.13 0.37
CA ILE A 383 6.13 -5.13 -0.16
C ILE A 383 6.06 -5.61 -1.62
N PRO A 384 4.88 -6.02 -2.11
CA PRO A 384 4.65 -6.25 -3.54
C PRO A 384 4.69 -4.95 -4.36
N GLY A 385 4.68 -5.11 -5.69
CA GLY A 385 4.67 -4.01 -6.65
C GLY A 385 6.04 -3.71 -7.29
N CYS A 386 7.09 -4.50 -7.00
CA CYS A 386 8.48 -4.20 -7.36
C CYS A 386 8.88 -2.77 -6.95
N GLN A 387 8.68 -2.44 -5.67
CA GLN A 387 8.88 -1.09 -5.12
C GLN A 387 9.31 -1.12 -3.65
N THR A 388 10.02 -0.07 -3.20
CA THR A 388 10.45 0.09 -1.82
C THR A 388 9.34 0.70 -0.95
N PHE A 389 9.29 0.32 0.34
CA PHE A 389 8.45 1.01 1.33
C PHE A 389 9.25 2.14 2.00
N ALA A 390 8.79 3.38 1.86
CA ALA A 390 9.47 4.59 2.36
C ALA A 390 8.67 5.33 3.46
N GLY A 391 7.90 4.59 4.27
CA GLY A 391 7.06 5.17 5.34
C GLY A 391 5.94 6.05 4.80
N LYS A 392 5.56 7.07 5.57
CA LYS A 392 4.64 8.15 5.16
C LYS A 392 5.06 8.89 3.87
N ASN A 393 6.35 8.90 3.54
CA ASN A 393 6.92 9.67 2.44
C ASN A 393 6.90 8.84 1.13
N ILE A 394 5.71 8.46 0.67
CA ILE A 394 5.54 7.57 -0.50
C ILE A 394 6.17 8.12 -1.79
N GLN A 395 6.40 9.43 -1.89
CA GLN A 395 7.17 10.04 -2.99
C GLN A 395 8.65 9.60 -3.05
N ASN A 396 9.19 9.06 -1.95
CA ASN A 396 10.53 8.45 -1.89
C ASN A 396 10.51 6.95 -2.28
N SER A 397 9.33 6.40 -2.63
CA SER A 397 9.17 4.98 -3.00
C SER A 397 9.65 4.71 -4.42
N GLU A 398 10.81 4.11 -4.51
CA GLU A 398 11.51 3.72 -5.73
C GLU A 398 11.06 2.35 -6.22
N SER A 399 11.46 1.98 -7.44
CA SER A 399 11.36 0.60 -7.92
C SER A 399 12.43 -0.31 -7.30
N GLU A 400 12.07 -1.59 -7.12
CA GLU A 400 12.89 -2.63 -6.48
C GLU A 400 12.98 -3.88 -7.38
N LEU A 401 14.19 -4.21 -7.82
CA LEU A 401 14.53 -5.45 -8.54
C LEU A 401 15.72 -6.15 -7.87
N ILE A 402 15.96 -7.39 -8.26
CA ILE A 402 17.10 -8.20 -7.81
C ILE A 402 18.07 -8.40 -8.98
N PHE A 403 19.29 -7.90 -8.84
CA PHE A 403 20.41 -8.17 -9.77
C PHE A 403 21.32 -9.29 -9.22
N PRO A 404 22.08 -10.00 -10.08
CA PRO A 404 23.12 -10.94 -9.66
C PRO A 404 24.16 -10.31 -8.74
N SER A 405 24.65 -11.04 -7.74
CA SER A 405 25.73 -10.56 -6.88
C SER A 405 27.05 -10.49 -7.66
N ILE A 406 27.96 -9.60 -7.27
CA ILE A 406 29.33 -9.56 -7.80
C ILE A 406 30.25 -10.40 -6.91
N ASP A 407 31.07 -11.27 -7.51
CA ASP A 407 32.16 -11.95 -6.81
C ASP A 407 33.35 -11.01 -6.63
N VAL A 408 33.81 -10.86 -5.39
CA VAL A 408 34.96 -10.02 -5.02
C VAL A 408 36.06 -10.79 -4.29
N LYS A 409 36.02 -12.13 -4.36
CA LYS A 409 37.02 -13.01 -3.76
C LYS A 409 38.45 -12.65 -4.20
N GLY A 410 39.32 -12.41 -3.23
CA GLY A 410 40.73 -12.04 -3.45
C GLY A 410 40.98 -10.53 -3.60
N ILE A 411 39.93 -9.70 -3.72
CA ILE A 411 40.06 -8.25 -3.69
C ILE A 411 40.11 -7.77 -2.23
N SER A 412 41.02 -6.85 -1.92
CA SER A 412 41.19 -6.31 -0.55
C SER A 412 40.33 -5.07 -0.32
N SER A 413 39.47 -5.11 0.70
CA SER A 413 38.74 -3.97 1.28
C SER A 413 39.60 -2.70 1.41
N LYS A 414 40.81 -2.83 1.96
CA LYS A 414 41.76 -1.72 2.17
C LYS A 414 42.22 -1.09 0.86
N LYS A 415 42.43 -1.88 -0.20
CA LYS A 415 42.78 -1.36 -1.54
C LYS A 415 41.58 -0.64 -2.16
N VAL A 416 40.40 -1.27 -2.12
CA VAL A 416 39.15 -0.70 -2.64
C VAL A 416 38.83 0.64 -1.97
N LEU A 417 38.91 0.72 -0.65
CA LEU A 417 38.66 1.98 0.07
C LEU A 417 39.72 3.04 -0.20
N ALA A 418 41.00 2.69 -0.32
CA ALA A 418 42.05 3.65 -0.68
C ALA A 418 41.89 4.18 -2.11
N GLU A 419 41.39 3.37 -3.04
CA GLU A 419 41.08 3.80 -4.40
C GLU A 419 39.83 4.70 -4.45
N ILE A 420 38.78 4.37 -3.67
CA ILE A 420 37.60 5.22 -3.50
C ILE A 420 37.96 6.56 -2.85
N ASP A 421 38.72 6.56 -1.75
CA ASP A 421 39.11 7.79 -1.04
C ASP A 421 40.14 8.63 -1.84
N SER A 422 40.68 8.15 -2.97
CA SER A 422 41.58 8.91 -3.87
C SER A 422 40.99 9.25 -5.27
N LYS A 423 40.03 8.47 -5.79
CA LYS A 423 39.39 8.69 -7.11
C LYS A 423 37.88 8.98 -7.04
N GLY A 424 37.28 8.87 -5.85
CA GLY A 424 35.83 8.84 -5.65
C GLY A 424 35.18 7.46 -5.91
N TYR A 425 35.87 6.56 -6.61
CA TYR A 425 35.35 5.23 -6.95
C TYR A 425 36.43 4.16 -7.14
N PHE A 426 36.01 2.90 -6.99
CA PHE A 426 36.69 1.69 -7.44
C PHE A 426 35.85 1.05 -8.57
N GLU A 427 36.49 0.47 -9.58
CA GLU A 427 35.82 -0.14 -10.75
C GLU A 427 36.32 -1.56 -11.01
N ILE A 428 35.39 -2.47 -11.29
CA ILE A 428 35.65 -3.78 -11.87
C ILE A 428 35.13 -3.76 -13.31
N VAL A 429 36.05 -3.82 -14.26
CA VAL A 429 35.75 -4.01 -15.69
C VAL A 429 35.49 -5.49 -15.93
N ASP A 430 34.45 -5.79 -16.72
CA ASP A 430 33.98 -7.13 -17.07
C ASP A 430 33.89 -8.06 -15.83
N PRO A 431 33.04 -7.73 -14.84
CA PRO A 431 33.01 -8.41 -13.55
C PRO A 431 32.51 -9.87 -13.62
N THR A 432 32.99 -10.67 -12.67
CA THR A 432 32.41 -11.99 -12.38
C THR A 432 31.14 -11.83 -11.55
N ILE A 433 29.99 -12.19 -12.12
CA ILE A 433 28.73 -12.29 -11.40
C ILE A 433 28.53 -13.69 -10.81
N ILE A 434 27.72 -13.79 -9.76
CA ILE A 434 27.17 -15.03 -9.23
C ILE A 434 25.72 -15.15 -9.73
N THR A 435 25.49 -16.13 -10.58
CA THR A 435 24.17 -16.40 -11.20
C THR A 435 23.14 -16.88 -10.16
N PRO A 436 21.82 -16.84 -10.47
CA PRO A 436 20.79 -17.49 -9.64
C PRO A 436 20.95 -19.01 -9.43
N LYS A 437 21.96 -19.66 -10.01
CA LYS A 437 22.33 -21.07 -9.77
C LYS A 437 23.62 -21.24 -8.93
N GLY A 438 24.23 -20.15 -8.47
CA GLY A 438 25.54 -20.17 -7.78
C GLY A 438 26.75 -20.29 -8.71
N GLU A 439 26.53 -20.55 -10.01
CA GLU A 439 27.59 -20.53 -11.03
C GLU A 439 28.23 -19.13 -11.09
N ARG A 440 29.56 -19.09 -11.25
CA ARG A 440 30.33 -17.85 -11.47
C ARG A 440 30.51 -17.61 -12.96
N LYS A 441 30.19 -16.41 -13.44
CA LYS A 441 30.28 -16.07 -14.86
C LYS A 441 30.80 -14.65 -15.05
N GLN A 442 31.82 -14.48 -15.90
CA GLN A 442 32.25 -13.15 -16.33
C GLN A 442 31.22 -12.56 -17.30
N VAL A 443 30.88 -11.28 -17.14
CA VAL A 443 29.93 -10.56 -18.00
C VAL A 443 30.48 -9.17 -18.32
N SER A 444 30.52 -8.82 -19.60
CA SER A 444 31.12 -7.55 -20.03
C SER A 444 30.30 -6.32 -19.57
N GLY A 445 31.00 -5.24 -19.27
CA GLY A 445 30.45 -4.00 -18.71
C GLY A 445 31.27 -3.52 -17.52
N ARG A 446 30.70 -2.66 -16.67
CA ARG A 446 31.38 -2.15 -15.46
C ARG A 446 30.51 -2.28 -14.24
N PHE A 447 31.12 -2.72 -13.16
CA PHE A 447 30.59 -2.56 -11.81
C PHE A 447 31.46 -1.59 -11.03
N LYS A 448 30.86 -0.63 -10.33
CA LYS A 448 31.57 0.37 -9.53
C LYS A 448 31.13 0.36 -8.09
N ILE A 449 32.06 0.74 -7.22
CA ILE A 449 31.82 1.08 -5.82
C ILE A 449 32.23 2.53 -5.66
N LYS A 450 31.30 3.42 -5.40
CA LYS A 450 31.55 4.86 -5.25
C LYS A 450 31.33 5.30 -3.81
N LYS A 451 31.93 6.43 -3.45
CA LYS A 451 31.50 7.31 -2.36
C LYS A 451 30.82 8.50 -3.02
N MET A 452 29.58 8.78 -2.63
CA MET A 452 28.75 9.82 -3.26
C MET A 452 29.11 11.23 -2.79
#